data_AF-A7I4R2-F1
#
_entry.id   AF-A7I4R2-F1
#
_cell.length_a   1.000
_cell.length_b   1.000
_cell.length_c   1.000
_cell.angle_alpha   90.00
_cell.angle_beta   90.00
_cell.angle_gamma   90.00
#
_symmetry.space_group_name_H-M   'P 1'
#
loop_
_entity.id
_entity.type
_entity.pdbx_description
1 polymer ?
#
loop_
_entity_poly.entity_id
_entity_poly.type
_entity_poly.pdbx_seq_one_letter_code
_entity_poly.pdbx_strand_id
1 'polypeptide(L)'
;MENSCVQRMKLLMGFIILLVALVTVTGCTQTASTSTPATTATTAPATMQATTVATTVPTMVATTIPVVNTTTIMANVTAPAANATTVPVTTMANVTVAATPTPASMVTTVVLTSSGFAPQTDVILPGTGISFVNNDNVTHTIKSTGNSTGVFNSGALIPGAAFQYTFNSNAGTVTYALADNSSVTGTVIIQSLSAGHTSVA
;
A
#
# COMPACT_ATOMS: atom_id res chain seq x y z
N MET A 1 27.81 47.16 -14.80
CA MET A 1 27.30 45.94 -14.14
C MET A 1 27.48 44.69 -15.00
N GLU A 2 27.49 44.81 -16.34
CA GLU A 2 27.64 43.69 -17.28
C GLU A 2 29.01 42.96 -17.21
N ASN A 3 30.11 43.71 -17.07
CA ASN A 3 31.46 43.12 -17.04
C ASN A 3 31.72 42.28 -15.76
N SER A 4 31.04 42.57 -14.66
CA SER A 4 31.17 41.84 -13.41
C SER A 4 30.49 40.47 -13.45
N CYS A 5 29.45 40.31 -14.26
CA CYS A 5 28.77 39.02 -14.47
C CYS A 5 29.63 38.09 -15.34
N VAL A 6 30.20 38.63 -16.42
CA VAL A 6 31.08 37.86 -17.33
C VAL A 6 32.38 37.44 -16.64
N GLN A 7 32.97 38.32 -15.82
CA GLN A 7 34.17 38.00 -15.04
C GLN A 7 33.90 36.89 -14.02
N ARG A 8 32.73 36.92 -13.37
CA ARG A 8 32.30 35.88 -12.41
C ARG A 8 31.98 34.55 -13.10
N MET A 9 31.40 34.58 -14.30
CA MET A 9 31.17 33.38 -15.12
C MET A 9 32.49 32.75 -15.59
N LYS A 10 33.48 33.57 -15.99
CA LYS A 10 34.82 33.10 -16.40
C LYS A 10 35.56 32.44 -15.23
N LEU A 11 35.48 33.03 -14.04
CA LEU A 11 36.09 32.50 -12.81
C LEU A 11 35.41 31.20 -12.36
N LEU A 12 34.08 31.11 -12.49
CA LEU A 12 33.30 29.91 -12.15
C LEU A 12 33.53 28.75 -13.13
N MET A 13 33.54 29.01 -14.46
CA MET A 13 33.87 27.98 -15.45
C MET A 13 35.31 27.48 -15.30
N GLY A 14 36.27 28.37 -14.99
CA GLY A 14 37.64 27.97 -14.71
C GLY A 14 37.77 27.07 -13.48
N PHE A 15 37.03 27.37 -12.41
CA PHE A 15 37.02 26.55 -11.19
C PHE A 15 36.36 25.18 -11.42
N ILE A 16 35.29 25.10 -12.22
CA ILE A 16 34.62 23.84 -12.56
C ILE A 16 35.52 22.95 -13.43
N ILE A 17 36.22 23.51 -14.42
CA ILE A 17 37.16 22.75 -15.26
C ILE A 17 38.35 22.24 -14.42
N LEU A 18 38.84 23.03 -13.46
CA LEU A 18 39.89 22.61 -12.53
C LEU A 18 39.42 21.50 -11.56
N LEU A 19 38.18 21.56 -11.09
CA LEU A 19 37.59 20.52 -10.24
C LEU A 19 37.36 19.21 -11.00
N VAL A 20 36.92 19.26 -12.25
CA VAL A 20 36.76 18.05 -13.09
C VAL A 20 38.13 17.42 -13.41
N ALA A 21 39.18 18.22 -13.60
CA ALA A 21 40.55 17.73 -13.80
C ALA A 21 41.17 17.08 -12.54
N LEU A 22 40.71 17.43 -11.32
CA LEU A 22 41.17 16.79 -10.08
C LEU A 22 40.48 15.44 -9.79
N VAL A 23 39.34 15.12 -10.42
CA VAL A 23 38.56 13.90 -10.12
C VAL A 23 39.04 12.67 -10.92
N THR A 24 40.00 12.80 -11.84
CA THR A 24 40.46 11.67 -12.67
C THR A 24 41.70 10.91 -12.14
N VAL A 25 42.14 11.15 -10.90
CA VAL A 25 43.36 10.49 -10.34
C VAL A 25 43.05 9.63 -9.11
N THR A 26 41.98 8.85 -9.15
CA THR A 26 41.76 7.78 -8.14
C THR A 26 41.23 6.51 -8.79
N GLY A 27 42.03 5.96 -9.71
CA GLY A 27 41.95 4.55 -10.06
C GLY A 27 42.55 3.71 -8.94
N CYS A 28 41.73 3.30 -7.98
CA CYS A 28 42.12 2.26 -7.03
C CYS A 28 42.17 0.93 -7.77
N THR A 29 43.39 0.44 -7.98
CA THR A 29 43.70 -0.93 -8.37
C THR A 29 43.02 -1.88 -7.38
N GLN A 30 42.01 -2.63 -7.84
CA GLN A 30 41.50 -3.77 -7.09
C GLN A 30 42.56 -4.87 -7.11
N THR A 31 43.20 -5.06 -5.97
CA THR A 31 44.10 -6.18 -5.67
C THR A 31 43.35 -7.48 -5.89
N ALA A 32 43.84 -8.28 -6.84
CA ALA A 32 43.45 -9.67 -7.01
C ALA A 32 43.68 -10.40 -5.67
N SER A 33 42.61 -10.89 -5.07
CA SER A 33 42.70 -11.78 -3.92
C SER A 33 43.19 -13.14 -4.40
N THR A 34 44.40 -13.48 -3.98
CA THR A 34 45.02 -14.80 -4.09
C THR A 34 44.13 -15.85 -3.46
N SER A 35 43.58 -16.75 -4.28
CA SER A 35 42.98 -18.00 -3.82
C SER A 35 44.06 -18.95 -3.32
N THR A 36 44.01 -19.28 -2.03
CA THR A 36 44.76 -20.37 -1.40
C THR A 36 44.38 -21.72 -2.04
N PRO A 37 45.32 -22.61 -2.40
CA PRO A 37 45.00 -23.98 -2.74
C PRO A 37 44.75 -24.77 -1.45
N ALA A 38 43.47 -25.08 -1.17
CA ALA A 38 43.10 -26.05 -0.16
C ALA A 38 42.91 -27.43 -0.81
N THR A 39 43.59 -28.37 -0.17
CA THR A 39 43.82 -29.77 -0.52
C THR A 39 42.54 -30.58 -0.72
N THR A 40 42.64 -31.54 -1.65
CA THR A 40 41.74 -32.66 -1.91
C THR A 40 41.19 -33.34 -0.64
N ALA A 41 39.87 -33.48 -0.57
CA ALA A 41 39.21 -34.54 0.18
C ALA A 41 38.04 -35.08 -0.65
N THR A 42 38.22 -36.30 -1.15
CA THR A 42 37.21 -37.17 -1.74
C THR A 42 36.17 -37.55 -0.70
N THR A 43 34.88 -37.30 -0.95
CA THR A 43 33.79 -38.06 -0.28
C THR A 43 32.57 -38.17 -1.22
N ALA A 44 31.95 -39.34 -1.14
CA ALA A 44 31.00 -40.00 -2.02
C ALA A 44 29.73 -39.23 -2.47
N PRO A 45 29.05 -39.68 -3.54
CA PRO A 45 27.75 -39.13 -3.94
C PRO A 45 26.67 -39.52 -2.94
N ALA A 46 26.13 -38.54 -2.22
CA ALA A 46 24.90 -38.71 -1.46
C ALA A 46 23.71 -38.71 -2.43
N THR A 47 23.11 -39.89 -2.60
CA THR A 47 21.79 -40.08 -3.20
C THR A 47 20.78 -39.21 -2.46
N MET A 48 20.19 -38.21 -3.14
CA MET A 48 19.08 -37.44 -2.59
C MET A 48 17.85 -38.35 -2.51
N GLN A 49 17.54 -38.79 -1.29
CA GLN A 49 16.30 -39.48 -0.97
C GLN A 49 15.18 -38.43 -0.93
N ALA A 50 14.17 -38.60 -1.78
CA ALA A 50 12.99 -37.75 -1.82
C ALA A 50 12.17 -37.93 -0.55
N THR A 51 12.33 -37.01 0.41
CA THR A 51 11.46 -36.92 1.59
C THR A 51 10.18 -36.21 1.19
N THR A 52 9.14 -36.99 0.89
CA THR A 52 7.77 -36.48 0.75
C THR A 52 7.25 -36.03 2.11
N VAL A 53 7.33 -34.72 2.38
CA VAL A 53 6.65 -34.10 3.52
C VAL A 53 5.17 -34.00 3.17
N ALA A 54 4.35 -34.79 3.85
CA ALA A 54 2.89 -34.73 3.72
C ALA A 54 2.37 -33.45 4.40
N THR A 55 2.04 -32.45 3.58
CA THR A 55 1.33 -31.24 4.02
C THR A 55 -0.14 -31.58 4.20
N THR A 56 -0.60 -31.74 5.45
CA THR A 56 -2.01 -31.83 5.77
C THR A 56 -2.67 -30.47 5.56
N VAL A 57 -3.39 -30.32 4.46
CA VAL A 57 -4.25 -29.17 4.16
C VAL A 57 -5.32 -29.07 5.26
N PRO A 58 -5.42 -27.96 6.03
CA PRO A 58 -6.51 -27.80 6.97
C PRO A 58 -7.83 -27.62 6.20
N THR A 59 -8.78 -28.49 6.49
CA THR A 59 -10.16 -28.42 6.00
C THR A 59 -10.79 -27.10 6.46
N MET A 60 -11.15 -26.22 5.53
CA MET A 60 -11.86 -24.98 5.82
C MET A 60 -13.28 -25.32 6.29
N VAL A 61 -13.55 -25.11 7.58
CA VAL A 61 -14.90 -25.22 8.16
C VAL A 61 -15.71 -24.04 7.63
N ALA A 62 -16.76 -24.34 6.85
CA ALA A 62 -17.70 -23.33 6.38
C ALA A 62 -18.59 -22.87 7.53
N THR A 63 -18.33 -21.66 8.05
CA THR A 63 -19.21 -20.98 9.00
C THR A 63 -20.34 -20.33 8.22
N THR A 64 -21.54 -20.92 8.29
CA THR A 64 -22.78 -20.34 7.74
C THR A 64 -23.20 -19.12 8.57
N ILE A 65 -23.18 -17.93 7.95
CA ILE A 65 -23.70 -16.69 8.54
C ILE A 65 -25.24 -16.70 8.42
N PRO A 66 -26.01 -16.43 9.50
CA PRO A 66 -27.46 -16.30 9.42
C PRO A 66 -27.84 -15.01 8.67
N VAL A 67 -28.61 -15.17 7.59
CA VAL A 67 -29.25 -14.07 6.87
C VAL A 67 -30.36 -13.50 7.75
N VAL A 68 -30.21 -12.25 8.18
CA VAL A 68 -31.28 -11.49 8.85
C VAL A 68 -32.09 -10.77 7.78
N ASN A 69 -33.29 -11.25 7.52
CA ASN A 69 -34.27 -10.60 6.67
C ASN A 69 -34.89 -9.41 7.43
N THR A 70 -34.48 -8.18 7.11
CA THR A 70 -35.15 -6.97 7.62
C THR A 70 -36.37 -6.64 6.77
N THR A 71 -37.52 -7.09 7.26
CA THR A 71 -38.86 -6.78 6.75
C THR A 71 -39.15 -5.27 6.78
N THR A 72 -39.59 -4.75 5.64
CA THR A 72 -40.17 -3.42 5.45
C THR A 72 -41.38 -3.21 6.35
N ILE A 73 -41.37 -2.14 7.15
CA ILE A 73 -42.58 -1.59 7.78
C ILE A 73 -42.87 -0.20 7.20
N MET A 74 -43.82 -0.17 6.26
CA MET A 74 -44.58 1.04 5.94
C MET A 74 -45.63 1.21 7.03
N ALA A 75 -45.54 2.29 7.82
CA ALA A 75 -46.61 2.72 8.71
C ALA A 75 -47.07 4.13 8.31
N ASN A 76 -48.11 4.17 7.48
CA ASN A 76 -48.95 5.35 7.29
C ASN A 76 -50.04 5.31 8.36
N VAL A 77 -49.97 6.22 9.35
CA VAL A 77 -51.05 6.48 10.29
C VAL A 77 -51.41 7.95 10.26
N THR A 78 -52.66 8.20 9.91
CA THR A 78 -53.31 9.51 9.81
C THR A 78 -54.06 9.80 11.12
N ALA A 79 -54.06 11.09 11.50
CA ALA A 79 -54.99 11.81 12.38
C ALA A 79 -54.74 11.79 13.92
N PRO A 80 -55.30 12.75 14.71
CA PRO A 80 -55.93 14.03 14.39
C PRO A 80 -55.33 15.26 15.12
N ALA A 81 -55.81 16.44 14.76
CA ALA A 81 -55.52 17.74 15.37
C ALA A 81 -55.84 17.79 16.87
N ALA A 82 -54.89 18.31 17.66
CA ALA A 82 -55.13 18.83 19.00
C ALA A 82 -54.61 20.27 19.07
N ASN A 83 -55.56 21.17 19.29
CA ASN A 83 -55.37 22.59 19.54
C ASN A 83 -54.85 22.78 20.97
N ALA A 84 -53.61 23.25 21.15
CA ALA A 84 -53.11 23.72 22.43
C ALA A 84 -52.26 24.98 22.24
N THR A 85 -52.75 26.06 22.82
CA THR A 85 -52.18 27.41 22.81
C THR A 85 -51.09 27.54 23.88
N THR A 86 -49.97 28.17 23.48
CA THR A 86 -48.96 28.91 24.25
C THR A 86 -48.05 28.20 25.26
N VAL A 87 -46.77 28.08 24.90
CA VAL A 87 -45.60 28.72 25.55
C VAL A 87 -44.44 28.82 24.52
N PRO A 88 -43.71 29.94 24.37
CA PRO A 88 -42.48 29.95 23.60
C PRO A 88 -41.37 29.32 24.47
N VAL A 89 -41.31 27.99 24.48
CA VAL A 89 -40.11 27.30 24.94
C VAL A 89 -39.09 27.45 23.82
N THR A 90 -38.07 28.28 24.06
CA THR A 90 -36.86 28.35 23.24
C THR A 90 -36.24 26.97 23.23
N THR A 91 -36.64 26.16 22.26
CA THR A 91 -36.14 24.81 22.06
C THR A 91 -34.73 25.00 21.52
N MET A 92 -33.72 24.96 22.40
CA MET A 92 -32.35 24.75 21.95
C MET A 92 -32.35 23.44 21.19
N ALA A 93 -32.28 23.52 19.86
CA ALA A 93 -32.10 22.38 18.99
C ALA A 93 -30.93 21.57 19.55
N ASN A 94 -31.20 20.36 20.00
CA ASN A 94 -30.16 19.44 20.43
C ASN A 94 -29.35 19.10 19.17
N VAL A 95 -28.25 19.83 18.97
CA VAL A 95 -27.28 19.62 17.89
C VAL A 95 -26.75 18.21 18.11
N THR A 96 -27.37 17.26 17.41
CA THR A 96 -26.91 15.89 17.37
C THR A 96 -25.68 15.93 16.49
N VAL A 97 -24.52 16.14 17.09
CA VAL A 97 -23.23 16.03 16.42
C VAL A 97 -23.13 14.57 15.97
N ALA A 98 -23.38 14.33 14.68
CA ALA A 98 -23.13 13.03 14.07
C ALA A 98 -21.67 12.68 14.36
N ALA A 99 -21.44 11.56 15.04
CA ALA A 99 -20.09 11.10 15.33
C ALA A 99 -19.31 11.02 14.02
N THR A 100 -18.22 11.77 13.92
CA THR A 100 -17.26 11.60 12.83
C THR A 100 -16.86 10.13 12.81
N PRO A 101 -17.03 9.39 11.71
CA PRO A 101 -16.58 8.01 11.65
C PRO A 101 -15.09 8.01 11.92
N THR A 102 -14.71 7.53 13.11
CA THR A 102 -13.31 7.28 13.43
C THR A 102 -12.90 6.13 12.54
N PRO A 103 -11.82 6.24 11.73
CA PRO A 103 -11.37 5.13 10.91
C PRO A 103 -11.06 3.95 11.83
N ALA A 104 -11.88 2.90 11.77
CA ALA A 104 -11.49 1.63 12.34
C ALA A 104 -10.22 1.20 11.59
N SER A 105 -9.13 0.87 12.31
CA SER A 105 -7.95 0.26 11.70
C SER A 105 -8.35 -1.11 11.17
N MET A 106 -8.85 -1.13 9.93
CA MET A 106 -9.14 -2.34 9.18
C MET A 106 -7.93 -2.67 8.33
N VAL A 107 -7.68 -3.97 8.13
CA VAL A 107 -6.68 -4.46 7.19
C VAL A 107 -7.42 -5.27 6.12
N THR A 108 -7.25 -4.89 4.85
CA THR A 108 -7.68 -5.70 3.70
C THR A 108 -6.52 -6.56 3.21
N THR A 109 -6.83 -7.69 2.57
CA THR A 109 -5.82 -8.61 2.02
C THR A 109 -5.92 -8.69 0.51
N VAL A 110 -4.80 -8.49 -0.16
CA VAL A 110 -4.63 -8.73 -1.60
C VAL A 110 -3.67 -9.89 -1.79
N VAL A 111 -4.12 -10.92 -2.50
CA VAL A 111 -3.34 -12.12 -2.79
C VAL A 111 -2.77 -12.03 -4.19
N LEU A 112 -1.46 -12.20 -4.32
CA LEU A 112 -0.78 -12.39 -5.59
C LEU A 112 -0.73 -13.88 -5.93
N THR A 113 -1.18 -14.24 -7.12
CA THR A 113 -1.11 -15.60 -7.68
C THR A 113 -0.51 -15.53 -9.09
N SER A 114 -0.32 -16.69 -9.72
CA SER A 114 0.07 -16.77 -11.13
C SER A 114 -0.92 -16.09 -12.09
N SER A 115 -2.16 -15.84 -11.65
CA SER A 115 -3.18 -15.12 -12.42
C SER A 115 -3.17 -13.59 -12.17
N GLY A 116 -2.32 -13.11 -11.26
CA GLY A 116 -2.24 -11.71 -10.84
C GLY A 116 -2.81 -11.45 -9.45
N PHE A 117 -3.18 -10.19 -9.19
CA PHE A 117 -3.68 -9.73 -7.90
C PHE A 117 -5.18 -10.00 -7.71
N ALA A 118 -5.55 -10.49 -6.53
CA ALA A 118 -6.93 -10.76 -6.13
C ALA A 118 -7.23 -10.17 -4.73
N PRO A 119 -8.16 -9.19 -4.61
CA PRO A 119 -8.80 -8.48 -5.71
C PRO A 119 -7.79 -7.64 -6.51
N GLN A 120 -8.08 -7.40 -7.80
CA GLN A 120 -7.24 -6.52 -8.62
C GLN A 120 -7.44 -5.05 -8.26
N THR A 121 -8.67 -4.67 -7.92
CA THR A 121 -9.03 -3.34 -7.46
C THR A 121 -9.66 -3.44 -6.08
N ASP A 122 -9.09 -2.71 -5.13
CA ASP A 122 -9.59 -2.64 -3.76
C ASP A 122 -10.05 -1.22 -3.41
N VAL A 123 -11.08 -1.09 -2.60
CA VAL A 123 -11.65 0.20 -2.21
C VAL A 123 -11.67 0.30 -0.69
N ILE A 124 -10.95 1.28 -0.15
CA ILE A 124 -10.70 1.40 1.29
C ILE A 124 -11.02 2.80 1.79
N LEU A 125 -11.22 2.91 3.10
CA LEU A 125 -11.27 4.19 3.79
C LEU A 125 -9.86 4.68 4.13
N PRO A 126 -9.65 5.99 4.33
CA PRO A 126 -8.35 6.50 4.76
C PRO A 126 -7.90 5.88 6.09
N GLY A 127 -6.60 5.58 6.22
CA GLY A 127 -6.06 4.90 7.42
C GLY A 127 -6.19 3.38 7.41
N THR A 128 -6.79 2.77 6.38
CA THR A 128 -6.88 1.31 6.23
C THR A 128 -5.53 0.73 5.83
N GLY A 129 -5.16 -0.40 6.46
CA GLY A 129 -4.01 -1.21 6.09
C GLY A 129 -4.31 -2.15 4.92
N ILE A 130 -3.32 -2.44 4.10
CA ILE A 130 -3.35 -3.50 3.10
C ILE A 130 -2.27 -4.52 3.41
N SER A 131 -2.61 -5.80 3.32
CA SER A 131 -1.69 -6.93 3.40
C SER A 131 -1.59 -7.59 2.03
N PHE A 132 -0.43 -7.49 1.41
CA PHE A 132 -0.12 -8.19 0.17
C PHE A 132 0.48 -9.54 0.49
N VAL A 133 -0.13 -10.63 0.04
CA VAL A 133 0.35 -12.00 0.25
C VAL A 133 0.84 -12.58 -1.07
N ASN A 134 2.07 -13.10 -1.11
CA ASN A 134 2.52 -13.86 -2.26
C ASN A 134 2.06 -15.32 -2.14
N ASN A 135 1.02 -15.70 -2.88
CA ASN A 135 0.55 -17.08 -3.00
C ASN A 135 0.93 -17.70 -4.36
N ASP A 136 1.93 -17.14 -5.04
CA ASP A 136 2.61 -17.78 -6.16
C ASP A 136 3.83 -18.59 -5.66
N ASN A 137 4.45 -19.36 -6.56
CA ASN A 137 5.62 -20.18 -6.29
C ASN A 137 6.96 -19.48 -6.59
N VAL A 138 6.92 -18.22 -7.03
CA VAL A 138 8.11 -17.39 -7.33
C VAL A 138 8.17 -16.20 -6.38
N THR A 139 9.37 -15.75 -6.04
CA THR A 139 9.59 -14.50 -5.30
C THR A 139 9.26 -13.30 -6.17
N HIS A 140 8.44 -12.38 -5.65
CA HIS A 140 8.06 -11.16 -6.35
C HIS A 140 8.41 -9.90 -5.55
N THR A 141 8.34 -8.74 -6.19
CA THR A 141 8.39 -7.44 -5.51
C THR A 141 7.23 -6.59 -5.99
N ILE A 142 6.37 -6.14 -5.08
CA ILE A 142 5.22 -5.30 -5.38
C ILE A 142 5.63 -3.86 -5.09
N LYS A 143 5.49 -2.98 -6.08
CA LYS A 143 5.82 -1.56 -5.95
C LYS A 143 4.72 -0.68 -6.51
N SER A 144 4.56 0.49 -5.92
CA SER A 144 3.68 1.51 -6.48
C SER A 144 4.28 2.10 -7.78
N THR A 145 3.41 2.48 -8.72
CA THR A 145 3.78 2.89 -10.08
C THR A 145 3.00 4.14 -10.52
N GLY A 146 3.35 4.69 -11.70
CA GLY A 146 2.68 5.85 -12.27
C GLY A 146 2.80 7.08 -11.36
N ASN A 147 1.68 7.78 -11.16
CA ASN A 147 1.60 8.94 -10.25
C ASN A 147 1.76 8.58 -8.77
N SER A 148 1.75 7.29 -8.45
CA SER A 148 1.91 6.76 -7.08
C SER A 148 3.31 6.21 -6.84
N THR A 149 4.25 6.37 -7.77
CA THR A 149 5.62 5.84 -7.63
C THR A 149 6.26 6.33 -6.34
N GLY A 150 6.85 5.40 -5.57
CA GLY A 150 7.53 5.71 -4.30
C GLY A 150 6.63 5.72 -3.06
N VAL A 151 5.31 5.55 -3.20
CA VAL A 151 4.39 5.36 -2.06
C VAL A 151 4.75 4.11 -1.25
N PHE A 152 5.04 2.98 -1.90
CA PHE A 152 5.54 1.78 -1.24
C PHE A 152 6.35 0.86 -2.16
N ASN A 153 7.15 0.00 -1.53
CA ASN A 153 7.84 -1.13 -2.16
C ASN A 153 7.95 -2.26 -1.12
N SER A 154 7.47 -3.45 -1.45
CA SER A 154 7.48 -4.60 -0.53
C SER A 154 8.88 -5.17 -0.28
N GLY A 155 9.85 -4.87 -1.15
CA GLY A 155 11.05 -5.67 -1.30
C GLY A 155 10.71 -7.09 -1.80
N ALA A 156 11.67 -8.00 -1.64
CA ALA A 156 11.51 -9.40 -2.02
C ALA A 156 10.47 -10.10 -1.13
N LEU A 157 9.37 -10.53 -1.73
CA LEU A 157 8.28 -11.25 -1.10
C LEU A 157 8.33 -12.71 -1.57
N ILE A 158 8.92 -13.59 -0.75
CA ILE A 158 9.02 -15.03 -1.05
C ILE A 158 7.64 -15.70 -1.02
N PRO A 159 7.46 -16.89 -1.64
CA PRO A 159 6.22 -17.66 -1.55
C PRO A 159 5.71 -17.82 -0.10
N GLY A 160 4.44 -17.51 0.11
CA GLY A 160 3.76 -17.53 1.41
C GLY A 160 4.00 -16.30 2.30
N ALA A 161 4.92 -15.39 1.95
CA ALA A 161 5.18 -14.20 2.75
C ALA A 161 4.15 -13.09 2.51
N ALA A 162 4.03 -12.20 3.49
CA ALA A 162 3.14 -11.05 3.45
C ALA A 162 3.88 -9.73 3.70
N PHE A 163 3.47 -8.68 3.00
CA PHE A 163 3.93 -7.31 3.18
C PHE A 163 2.73 -6.43 3.55
N GLN A 164 2.84 -5.64 4.61
CA GLN A 164 1.78 -4.75 5.05
C GLN A 164 2.14 -3.29 4.82
N TYR A 165 1.17 -2.50 4.37
CA TYR A 165 1.28 -1.06 4.19
C TYR A 165 0.01 -0.36 4.65
N THR A 166 0.12 0.76 5.36
CA THR A 166 -1.03 1.54 5.79
C THR A 166 -1.11 2.82 4.98
N PHE A 167 -2.21 3.01 4.25
CA PHE A 167 -2.45 4.24 3.51
C PHE A 167 -2.80 5.36 4.48
N ASN A 168 -2.19 6.53 4.26
CA ASN A 168 -2.46 7.72 5.07
C ASN A 168 -3.89 8.25 4.87
N SER A 169 -4.23 9.33 5.56
CA SER A 169 -5.59 9.87 5.60
C SER A 169 -6.06 10.55 4.29
N ASN A 170 -5.24 10.57 3.25
CA ASN A 170 -5.57 11.28 2.01
C ASN A 170 -6.33 10.38 1.04
N ALA A 171 -7.46 10.88 0.53
CA ALA A 171 -8.17 10.25 -0.57
C ALA A 171 -7.33 10.26 -1.86
N GLY A 172 -7.52 9.25 -2.70
CA GLY A 172 -6.81 9.14 -3.97
C GLY A 172 -6.73 7.71 -4.50
N THR A 173 -6.06 7.56 -5.63
CA THR A 173 -5.86 6.26 -6.28
C THR A 173 -4.39 5.90 -6.26
N VAL A 174 -4.08 4.69 -5.80
CA VAL A 174 -2.73 4.12 -5.80
C VAL A 174 -2.67 2.94 -6.77
N THR A 175 -1.91 3.10 -7.85
CA THR A 175 -1.60 2.01 -8.77
C THR A 175 -0.30 1.32 -8.39
N TYR A 176 -0.25 0.00 -8.54
CA TYR A 176 0.93 -0.81 -8.23
C TYR A 176 1.09 -1.96 -9.23
N ALA A 177 2.31 -2.48 -9.32
CA ALA A 177 2.66 -3.58 -10.22
C ALA A 177 3.80 -4.42 -9.64
N LEU A 178 4.07 -5.57 -10.27
CA LEU A 178 5.28 -6.34 -10.00
C LEU A 178 6.52 -5.64 -10.57
N ALA A 179 7.61 -5.64 -9.82
CA ALA A 179 8.87 -5.06 -10.28
C ALA A 179 9.50 -5.85 -11.44
N ASP A 180 9.28 -7.16 -11.45
CA ASP A 180 9.71 -8.13 -12.45
C ASP A 180 8.72 -8.28 -13.62
N ASN A 181 7.46 -7.85 -13.46
CA ASN A 181 6.47 -7.87 -14.53
C ASN A 181 5.45 -6.71 -14.39
N SER A 182 5.74 -5.59 -15.06
CA SER A 182 4.89 -4.40 -15.04
C SER A 182 3.49 -4.59 -15.65
N SER A 183 3.22 -5.71 -16.33
CA SER A 183 1.88 -5.99 -16.90
C SER A 183 0.91 -6.51 -15.85
N VAL A 184 1.41 -7.10 -14.76
CA VAL A 184 0.60 -7.53 -13.62
C VAL A 184 0.39 -6.33 -12.70
N THR A 185 -0.81 -5.77 -12.74
CA THR A 185 -1.14 -4.49 -12.08
C THR A 185 -2.35 -4.62 -11.17
N GLY A 186 -2.36 -3.82 -10.11
CA GLY A 186 -3.52 -3.65 -9.24
C GLY A 186 -3.70 -2.20 -8.84
N THR A 187 -4.87 -1.91 -8.24
CA THR A 187 -5.25 -0.55 -7.84
C THR A 187 -5.90 -0.55 -6.46
N VAL A 188 -5.53 0.43 -5.63
CA VAL A 188 -6.26 0.76 -4.39
C VAL A 188 -6.89 2.13 -4.55
N ILE A 189 -8.19 2.23 -4.29
CA ILE A 189 -8.94 3.49 -4.26
C ILE A 189 -9.21 3.85 -2.80
N ILE A 190 -8.64 4.96 -2.35
CA ILE A 190 -8.85 5.52 -1.01
C ILE A 190 -9.97 6.55 -1.10
N GLN A 191 -11.11 6.27 -0.46
CA GLN A 191 -12.27 7.15 -0.50
C GLN A 191 -12.05 8.44 0.29
N SER A 192 -12.75 9.50 -0.09
CA SER A 192 -12.85 10.71 0.72
C SER A 192 -13.87 10.52 1.84
N LEU A 193 -13.48 10.83 3.07
CA LEU A 193 -14.42 10.96 4.18
C LEU A 193 -15.14 12.30 4.03
N SER A 194 -16.34 12.29 3.46
CA SER A 194 -17.22 13.45 3.53
C SER A 194 -17.79 13.53 4.95
N ALA A 195 -17.25 14.45 5.76
CA ALA A 195 -17.96 14.87 6.95
C ALA A 195 -19.21 15.63 6.48
N GLY A 196 -20.40 15.08 6.75
CA GLY A 196 -21.66 15.73 6.43
C GLY A 196 -21.82 17.04 7.19
N HIS A 197 -21.25 18.13 6.67
CA HIS A 197 -21.59 19.48 7.06
C HIS A 197 -22.78 19.91 6.19
N THR A 198 -23.99 19.65 6.66
CA THR A 198 -25.14 20.45 6.27
C THR A 198 -24.85 21.88 6.71
N SER A 199 -24.40 22.71 5.77
CA SER A 199 -24.40 24.16 5.92
C SER A 199 -25.84 24.58 6.13
N VAL A 200 -26.22 24.82 7.39
CA VAL A 200 -27.46 25.54 7.70
C VAL A 200 -27.16 27.01 7.44
N ALA A 201 -27.89 27.56 6.48
CA ALA A 201 -27.83 28.94 6.03
C ALA A 201 -28.15 29.94 7.15
#